data_AF-A0A9Q3Z8T5-F1
#
_entry.id   AF-A0A9Q3Z8T5-F1
#
_cell.length_a   1.000
_cell.length_b   1.000
_cell.length_c   1.000
_cell.angle_alpha   90.00
_cell.angle_beta   90.00
_cell.angle_gamma   90.00
#
_symmetry.space_group_name_H-M   'P 1'
#
loop_
_entity.id
_entity.type
_entity.pdbx_description
1 polymer ?
#
loop_
_entity_poly.entity_id
_entity_poly.type
_entity_poly.pdbx_seq_one_letter_code
_entity_poly.pdbx_strand_id
1 'polypeptide(L)'
;MVIHELLDIETAGATADDLAAGTGISGPAARRAISAAARAPVAGAVRTHRQARVILGNPALTVYDNPRAFLMRVYNRDRALCHRLDVSDTPRPDRCRPSCANVARTDHHADQLLQQAMS
;
A
#
# COMPACT_ATOMS: atom_id res chain seq x y z
N MET A 1 -14.64 9.01 8.30
CA MET A 1 -13.49 9.28 7.43
C MET A 1 -12.26 9.12 8.29
N VAL A 2 -11.62 7.96 8.23
CA VAL A 2 -10.38 7.72 8.99
C VAL A 2 -9.24 8.13 8.08
N ILE A 3 -8.31 8.95 8.57
CA ILE A 3 -7.20 9.54 7.80
C ILE A 3 -6.42 8.49 6.97
N HIS A 4 -6.43 7.22 7.41
CA HIS A 4 -5.72 6.12 6.76
C HIS A 4 -6.24 5.79 5.36
N GLU A 5 -7.55 5.87 5.10
CA GLU A 5 -8.09 5.50 3.79
C GLU A 5 -7.70 6.50 2.69
N LEU A 6 -7.50 7.78 3.05
CA LEU A 6 -7.03 8.81 2.11
C LEU A 6 -5.54 8.61 1.78
N LEU A 7 -4.73 8.32 2.80
CA LEU A 7 -3.31 8.03 2.64
C LEU A 7 -3.08 6.79 1.77
N ASP A 8 -3.97 5.80 1.85
CA ASP A 8 -3.88 4.59 1.02
C ASP A 8 -4.08 4.90 -0.48
N ILE A 9 -5.01 5.80 -0.79
CA ILE A 9 -5.26 6.27 -2.17
C ILE A 9 -4.08 7.08 -2.69
N GLU A 10 -3.54 7.99 -1.87
CA GLU A 10 -2.35 8.78 -2.23
C GLU A 10 -1.14 7.88 -2.46
N THR A 11 -0.96 6.85 -1.64
CA THR A 11 0.10 5.84 -1.84
C THR A 11 -0.09 5.10 -3.17
N ALA A 12 -1.32 4.71 -3.51
CA ALA A 12 -1.60 4.07 -4.80
C ALA A 12 -1.32 5.03 -5.98
N GLY A 13 -1.62 6.32 -5.84
CA GLY A 13 -1.30 7.36 -6.83
C GLY A 13 0.21 7.56 -7.02
N ALA A 14 0.95 7.75 -5.92
CA ALA A 14 2.40 7.86 -5.96
C ALA A 14 3.05 6.61 -6.59
N THR A 15 2.52 5.41 -6.29
CA THR A 15 2.98 4.16 -6.93
C THR A 15 2.74 4.16 -8.44
N ALA A 16 1.67 4.78 -8.93
CA ALA A 16 1.42 4.90 -10.37
C ALA A 16 2.43 5.84 -11.05
N ASP A 17 2.76 6.96 -10.40
CA ASP A 17 3.76 7.90 -10.89
C ASP A 17 5.16 7.26 -10.93
N ASP A 18 5.53 6.54 -9.87
CA ASP A 18 6.79 5.79 -9.79
C ASP A 18 6.88 4.74 -10.91
N LEU A 19 5.81 3.96 -11.13
CA LEU A 19 5.75 2.97 -12.21
C LEU A 19 5.90 3.62 -13.59
N ALA A 20 5.29 4.80 -13.80
CA ALA A 20 5.43 5.55 -15.04
C ALA A 20 6.86 6.09 -15.24
N ALA A 21 7.58 6.39 -14.16
CA ALA A 21 9.00 6.76 -14.16
C ALA A 21 9.95 5.56 -14.32
N GLY A 22 9.43 4.32 -14.30
CA GLY A 22 10.20 3.10 -14.51
C GLY A 22 10.59 2.34 -13.24
N THR A 23 10.08 2.74 -12.07
CA THR A 23 10.34 2.05 -10.79
C THR A 23 9.81 0.62 -10.82
N GLY A 24 10.65 -0.34 -10.44
CA GLY A 24 10.29 -1.73 -10.28
C GLY A 24 9.45 -1.99 -9.02
N ILE A 25 8.63 -3.05 -9.06
CA ILE A 25 7.90 -3.56 -7.89
C ILE A 25 8.15 -5.06 -7.72
N SER A 26 8.54 -5.47 -6.52
CA SER A 26 8.82 -6.85 -6.14
C SER A 26 7.99 -7.33 -4.95
N GLY A 27 7.99 -8.65 -4.73
CA GLY A 27 7.35 -9.30 -3.57
C GLY A 27 5.98 -9.94 -3.85
N PRO A 28 5.43 -10.67 -2.87
CA PRO A 28 4.19 -11.46 -3.03
C PRO A 28 2.95 -10.66 -3.43
N ALA A 29 2.95 -9.35 -3.14
CA ALA A 29 1.84 -8.46 -3.48
C ALA A 29 2.10 -7.57 -4.70
N ALA A 30 3.23 -7.70 -5.40
CA ALA A 30 3.64 -6.81 -6.48
C ALA A 30 2.56 -6.62 -7.55
N ARG A 31 1.98 -7.71 -8.06
CA ARG A 31 0.89 -7.65 -9.06
C ARG A 31 -0.35 -6.91 -8.54
N ARG A 32 -0.64 -7.01 -7.24
CA ARG A 32 -1.78 -6.29 -6.64
C ARG A 32 -1.45 -4.80 -6.47
N ALA A 33 -0.21 -4.46 -6.12
CA ALA A 33 0.23 -3.06 -6.09
C ALA A 33 0.10 -2.41 -7.47
N ILE A 34 0.59 -3.08 -8.52
CA ILE A 34 0.47 -2.61 -9.91
C ILE A 34 -1.01 -2.43 -10.30
N SER A 35 -1.87 -3.40 -9.93
CA SER A 35 -3.30 -3.28 -10.18
C SER A 35 -3.97 -2.16 -9.40
N ALA A 36 -3.49 -1.82 -8.20
CA ALA A 36 -3.99 -0.73 -7.39
C ALA A 36 -3.59 0.62 -8.01
N ALA A 37 -2.32 0.76 -8.38
CA ALA A 37 -1.76 1.91 -9.08
C ALA A 37 -2.52 2.22 -10.38
N ALA A 38 -2.80 1.19 -11.21
CA ALA A 38 -3.58 1.34 -12.44
C ALA A 38 -5.04 1.81 -12.22
N ARG A 39 -5.54 1.74 -10.98
CA ARG A 39 -6.90 2.17 -10.58
C ARG A 39 -6.87 3.40 -9.69
N ALA A 40 -5.69 3.93 -9.38
CA ALA A 40 -5.55 5.10 -8.55
C ALA A 40 -6.19 6.30 -9.26
N PRO A 41 -6.96 7.13 -8.54
CA PRO A 41 -7.47 8.36 -9.10
C PRO A 41 -6.30 9.29 -9.41
N VAL A 42 -6.38 10.01 -10.54
CA VAL A 42 -5.46 11.09 -10.86
C VAL A 42 -5.51 12.15 -9.75
N ALA A 43 -4.37 12.76 -9.44
CA ALA A 43 -4.29 13.85 -8.47
C ALA A 43 -5.39 14.91 -8.73
N GLY A 44 -6.16 15.24 -7.69
CA GLY A 44 -7.28 16.20 -7.78
C GLY A 44 -8.60 15.65 -8.36
N ALA A 45 -8.69 14.37 -8.72
CA ALA A 45 -9.94 13.77 -9.23
C ALA A 45 -11.06 13.68 -8.18
N VAL A 46 -10.71 13.69 -6.88
CA VAL A 46 -11.69 13.69 -5.79
C VAL A 46 -12.13 15.13 -5.51
N ARG A 47 -13.27 15.54 -6.07
CA ARG A 47 -13.80 16.91 -5.92
C ARG A 47 -15.07 16.97 -5.06
N THR A 48 -15.65 15.81 -4.75
CA THR A 48 -16.91 15.70 -3.99
C THR A 48 -16.84 14.58 -2.95
N HIS A 49 -17.62 14.71 -1.87
CA HIS A 49 -17.76 13.65 -0.87
C HIS A 49 -18.27 12.32 -1.45
N ARG A 50 -19.10 12.36 -2.49
CA ARG A 50 -19.61 11.14 -3.14
C ARG A 50 -18.50 10.39 -3.86
N GLN A 51 -17.64 11.10 -4.61
CA GLN A 51 -16.47 10.50 -5.25
C GLN A 51 -15.51 9.93 -4.22
N ALA A 52 -15.27 10.66 -3.12
CA ALA A 52 -14.45 10.16 -2.02
C ALA A 52 -14.98 8.82 -1.51
N ARG A 53 -16.28 8.70 -1.17
CA ARG A 53 -16.85 7.44 -0.68
C ARG A 53 -16.72 6.27 -1.66
N VAL A 54 -16.90 6.52 -2.96
CA VAL A 54 -16.77 5.47 -3.99
C VAL A 54 -15.34 4.95 -4.04
N ILE A 55 -14.35 5.84 -3.98
CA ILE A 55 -12.93 5.48 -4.04
C ILE A 55 -12.50 4.79 -2.74
N LEU A 56 -12.87 5.33 -1.58
CA LEU A 56 -12.58 4.76 -0.26
C LEU A 56 -13.22 3.37 -0.08
N GLY A 57 -14.37 3.13 -0.74
CA GLY A 57 -15.04 1.82 -0.74
C GLY A 57 -14.38 0.77 -1.63
N ASN A 58 -13.32 1.10 -2.37
CA ASN A 58 -12.62 0.15 -3.24
C ASN A 58 -11.49 -0.58 -2.48
N PRO A 59 -11.68 -1.84 -2.07
CA PRO A 59 -10.66 -2.58 -1.31
C PRO A 59 -9.38 -2.84 -2.11
N ALA A 60 -9.40 -2.68 -3.44
CA ALA A 60 -8.18 -2.78 -4.24
C ALA A 60 -7.22 -1.59 -4.04
N LEU A 61 -7.70 -0.47 -3.47
CA LEU A 61 -6.90 0.74 -3.21
C LEU A 61 -6.38 0.81 -1.76
N THR A 62 -6.58 -0.22 -0.94
CA THR A 62 -6.03 -0.29 0.41
C THR A 62 -4.53 -0.63 0.36
N VAL A 63 -3.72 0.38 0.03
CA VAL A 63 -2.26 0.28 -0.11
C VAL A 63 -1.59 1.21 0.89
N TYR A 64 -1.02 0.66 1.96
CA TYR A 64 -0.35 1.45 2.98
C TYR A 64 1.16 1.38 2.82
N ASP A 65 1.83 2.53 2.68
CA ASP A 65 3.29 2.59 2.76
C ASP A 65 3.81 2.57 4.21
N ASN A 66 4.77 1.70 4.52
CA ASN A 66 5.36 1.58 5.84
C ASN A 66 6.85 1.97 5.81
N PRO A 67 7.17 3.25 6.04
CA PRO A 67 8.54 3.75 5.93
C PRO A 67 9.48 3.13 6.97
N ARG A 68 8.96 2.69 8.14
CA ARG A 68 9.78 2.03 9.16
C ARG A 68 10.20 0.60 8.80
N ALA A 69 9.47 -0.04 7.90
CA ALA A 69 9.72 -1.42 7.47
C ALA A 69 10.19 -1.52 6.02
N PHE A 70 10.35 -0.37 5.34
CA PHE A 70 10.73 -0.24 3.93
C PHE A 70 9.94 -1.21 3.04
N LEU A 71 8.63 -1.09 3.12
CA LEU A 71 7.70 -1.87 2.31
C LEU A 71 6.34 -1.19 2.25
N MET A 72 5.63 -1.44 1.16
CA MET A 72 4.20 -1.19 1.09
C MET A 72 3.39 -2.45 1.41
N ARG A 73 2.19 -2.22 1.91
CA ARG A 73 1.20 -3.25 2.23
C ARG A 73 -0.01 -3.11 1.35
N VAL A 74 -0.15 -4.05 0.43
CA VAL A 74 -1.35 -4.17 -0.40
C VAL A 74 -2.31 -5.10 0.30
N TYR A 75 -3.24 -4.52 1.04
CA TYR A 75 -4.04 -5.24 2.00
C TYR A 75 -5.00 -6.22 1.31
N ASN A 76 -4.94 -7.47 1.75
CA ASN A 76 -5.92 -8.50 1.46
C ASN A 76 -6.13 -9.28 2.75
N ARG A 77 -7.36 -9.26 3.26
CA ARG A 77 -7.73 -9.83 4.57
C ARG A 77 -7.39 -11.32 4.66
N ASP A 78 -7.74 -12.11 3.65
CA ASP A 78 -7.53 -13.57 3.63
C ASP A 78 -6.05 -13.97 3.62
N ARG A 79 -5.18 -13.03 3.23
CA ARG A 79 -3.73 -13.24 3.11
C ARG A 79 -2.93 -12.54 4.20
N ALA A 80 -3.58 -11.76 5.05
CA ALA A 80 -2.93 -10.93 6.05
C ALA A 80 -2.45 -11.78 7.24
N LEU A 81 -1.13 -11.97 7.37
CA LEU A 81 -0.55 -12.64 8.55
C LEU A 81 -0.88 -11.94 9.86
N CYS A 82 -1.07 -10.61 9.85
CA CYS A 82 -1.44 -9.85 11.03
C CYS A 82 -2.86 -10.15 11.54
N HIS A 83 -3.75 -10.72 10.70
CA HIS A 83 -5.09 -11.15 11.10
C HIS A 83 -5.14 -12.59 11.62
N ARG A 84 -4.15 -13.44 11.33
CA ARG A 84 -4.14 -14.83 11.81
C ARG A 84 -3.91 -14.97 13.32
N LEU A 85 -3.61 -13.87 14.01
CA LEU A 85 -3.22 -13.86 15.43
C LEU A 85 -4.17 -13.03 16.32
N ASP A 86 -5.24 -12.43 15.77
CA ASP A 86 -6.11 -11.52 16.52
C ASP A 86 -7.59 -11.73 16.16
N VAL A 87 -8.48 -11.55 17.14
CA VAL A 87 -9.95 -11.67 16.97
C VAL A 87 -10.57 -10.35 16.52
N SER A 88 -9.80 -9.26 16.56
CA SER A 88 -10.22 -7.94 16.12
C SER A 88 -10.07 -7.76 14.61
N ASP A 89 -11.13 -7.28 13.96
CA ASP A 89 -11.16 -6.95 12.54
C ASP A 89 -10.42 -5.65 12.18
N THR A 90 -9.81 -4.97 13.16
CA THR A 90 -9.07 -3.73 12.90
C THR A 90 -7.65 -4.04 12.40
N PRO A 91 -7.29 -3.67 11.15
CA PRO A 91 -5.92 -3.83 10.67
C PRO A 91 -4.97 -3.02 11.56
N ARG A 92 -3.89 -3.65 12.03
CA ARG A 92 -2.86 -2.99 12.86
C ARG A 92 -1.62 -2.69 12.02
N PRO A 93 -1.38 -1.41 11.65
CA PRO A 93 -0.26 -1.04 10.80
C PRO A 93 1.11 -1.38 11.41
N ASP A 94 1.24 -1.42 12.72
CA ASP A 94 2.48 -1.74 13.43
C ASP A 94 2.82 -3.25 13.45
N ARG A 95 1.85 -4.13 13.13
CA ARG A 95 2.00 -5.59 13.32
C ARG A 95 2.34 -6.38 12.05
N CYS A 96 2.63 -5.73 10.94
CA CYS A 96 2.93 -6.47 9.72
C CYS A 96 4.31 -7.13 9.78
N ARG A 97 4.34 -8.38 9.30
CA ARG A 97 5.54 -9.18 9.18
C ARG A 97 6.12 -9.03 7.77
N PRO A 98 7.45 -8.90 7.60
CA PRO A 98 8.10 -8.82 6.29
C PRO A 98 7.82 -10.03 5.37
N SER A 99 7.52 -11.20 5.95
CA SER A 99 7.17 -12.43 5.23
C SER A 99 5.69 -12.54 4.82
N CYS A 100 4.89 -11.51 5.08
CA CYS A 100 3.47 -11.52 4.78
C CYS A 100 3.20 -11.48 3.27
N ALA A 101 2.20 -12.23 2.82
CA ALA A 101 1.78 -12.25 1.41
C ALA A 101 1.21 -10.90 0.90
N ASN A 102 0.98 -9.93 1.80
CA ASN A 102 0.57 -8.56 1.48
C ASN A 102 1.73 -7.58 1.26
N VAL A 103 2.98 -8.04 1.40
CA VAL A 103 4.15 -7.20 1.22
C VAL A 103 4.48 -7.04 -0.26
N ALA A 104 4.75 -5.79 -0.66
CA ALA A 104 5.47 -5.47 -1.87
C ALA A 104 6.53 -4.39 -1.57
N ARG A 105 7.55 -4.31 -2.42
CA ARG A 105 8.63 -3.32 -2.32
C ARG A 105 8.84 -2.68 -3.67
N THR A 106 9.14 -1.40 -3.64
CA THR A 106 9.61 -0.61 -4.79
C THR A 106 11.14 -0.57 -4.78
N ASP A 107 11.75 -0.06 -5.85
CA ASP A 107 13.20 0.16 -5.86
C ASP A 107 13.62 1.16 -4.76
N HIS A 108 12.82 2.20 -4.50
CA HIS A 108 13.05 3.12 -3.37
C HIS A 108 13.14 2.42 -2.02
N HIS A 109 12.29 1.41 -1.78
CA HIS A 109 12.37 0.59 -0.57
C HIS A 109 13.65 -0.23 -0.51
N ALA A 110 14.11 -0.75 -1.64
CA ALA A 110 15.37 -1.49 -1.70
C ALA A 110 16.55 -0.57 -1.40
N ASP A 111 16.56 0.64 -1.96
CA ASP A 111 17.61 1.65 -1.70
C ASP A 111 17.66 2.03 -0.21
N GLN A 112 16.51 2.26 0.42
CA GLN A 112 16.44 2.56 1.85
C GLN A 112 16.94 1.39 2.72
N LEU A 113 16.62 0.15 2.36
CA LEU A 113 17.13 -1.04 3.05
C LEU A 113 18.66 -1.13 2.96
N LEU A 114 19.22 -0.87 1.78
CA LEU A 114 20.67 -0.86 1.56
C LEU A 114 21.33 0.24 2.39
N GLN A 115 20.77 1.45 2.39
CA GLN A 115 21.29 2.56 3.17
C GLN A 115 21.28 2.28 4.68
N GLN A 116 20.21 1.68 5.22
CA GLN A 116 20.15 1.30 6.63
C GLN A 116 21.14 0.18 6.98
N ALA A 117 21.41 -0.75 6.07
CA ALA A 117 22.39 -1.81 6.31
C ALA A 117 23.83 -1.30 6.38
N MET A 118 24.09 -0.11 5.83
CA MET A 118 25.42 0.52 5.79
C MET A 118 25.66 1.55 6.92
N SER A 119 24.64 1.84 7.75
CA SER A 119 24.72 2.75 8.90
C SER A 119 24.98 2.03 10.20
#